data_AF-A0A560YVK1-F1
#
_entry.id   AF-A0A560YVK1-F1
#
_cell.length_a   1.000
_cell.length_b   1.000
_cell.length_c   1.000
_cell.angle_alpha   90.00
_cell.angle_beta   90.00
_cell.angle_gamma   90.00
#
_symmetry.space_group_name_H-M   'P 1'
#
loop_
_entity.id
_entity.type
_entity.pdbx_description
1 polymer ?
#
loop_
_entity_poly.entity_id
_entity_poly.type
_entity_poly.pdbx_seq_one_letter_code
_entity_poly.pdbx_strand_id
1 'polypeptide(L)'
;MNRAAFSRLPVTVDLPLLLQALAAIGEDEWRGHFNSAFYAGDWSGVALISAADALTELSPGLGQPLLRAPWQRDGRWQQGLCELPLEIVSARLLRLGPGGQIHEHRDYDLGEPDADLRLHIPLLSPVHVDFFLDGQRMPMAAGECWFLDLSRPHRVDNRDCSARVHLVLDCRPGAWLQQAIIEGLATTPAPPVAEGALLQFQRLVAGDLQLSQALQGLTDSEVFIARTLALAAERGLVFSREELRAAMRNGRRQWNEQWNA
;
A
#
# COMPACT_ATOMS: atom_id res chain seq x y z
N MET A 1 -12.44 21.26 -1.56
CA MET A 1 -13.12 19.95 -1.74
C MET A 1 -12.25 18.89 -1.10
N ASN A 2 -12.82 17.97 -0.34
CA ASN A 2 -12.05 16.92 0.33
C ASN A 2 -11.57 15.93 -0.76
N ARG A 3 -10.25 15.72 -0.88
CA ARG A 3 -9.65 14.82 -1.89
C ARG A 3 -10.14 13.38 -1.65
N ALA A 4 -10.43 12.63 -2.72
CA ALA A 4 -10.82 11.23 -2.61
C ALA A 4 -9.70 10.43 -1.90
N ALA A 5 -10.07 9.47 -1.05
CA ALA A 5 -9.07 8.62 -0.38
C ALA A 5 -8.34 7.70 -1.36
N PHE A 6 -9.06 7.21 -2.37
CA PHE A 6 -8.51 6.37 -3.44
C PHE A 6 -9.33 6.55 -4.71
N SER A 7 -8.74 6.27 -5.86
CA SER A 7 -9.45 6.29 -7.14
C SER A 7 -8.73 5.39 -8.16
N ARG A 8 -9.46 4.50 -8.84
CA ARG A 8 -8.93 3.80 -10.01
C ARG A 8 -9.09 4.68 -11.23
N LEU A 9 -7.99 5.00 -11.89
CA LEU A 9 -7.95 5.95 -13.00
C LEU A 9 -8.26 5.25 -14.33
N PRO A 10 -8.85 5.96 -15.31
CA PRO A 10 -9.09 5.46 -16.67
C PRO A 10 -7.79 5.41 -17.49
N VAL A 11 -6.75 4.80 -16.95
CA VAL A 11 -5.43 4.65 -17.56
C VAL A 11 -5.21 3.18 -17.87
N THR A 12 -4.84 2.90 -19.11
CA THR A 12 -4.44 1.55 -19.54
C THR A 12 -2.94 1.54 -19.77
N VAL A 13 -2.26 0.53 -19.24
CA VAL A 13 -0.86 0.24 -19.54
C VAL A 13 -0.75 -1.03 -20.36
N ASP A 14 0.28 -1.13 -21.20
CA ASP A 14 0.67 -2.39 -21.83
C ASP A 14 1.36 -3.28 -20.79
N LEU A 15 0.55 -3.99 -19.99
CA LEU A 15 1.04 -4.85 -18.93
C LEU A 15 2.01 -5.93 -19.45
N PRO A 16 1.74 -6.64 -20.56
CA PRO A 16 2.71 -7.57 -21.14
C PRO A 16 4.08 -6.93 -21.43
N LEU A 17 4.11 -5.72 -22.00
CA LEU A 17 5.35 -4.99 -22.27
C LEU A 17 6.11 -4.66 -20.99
N LEU A 18 5.40 -4.11 -19.99
CA LEU A 18 5.98 -3.75 -18.69
C LEU A 18 6.48 -4.98 -17.91
N LEU A 19 5.81 -6.13 -18.02
CA LEU A 19 6.27 -7.38 -17.41
C LEU A 19 7.56 -7.89 -18.05
N GLN A 20 7.72 -7.74 -19.37
CA GLN A 20 8.97 -8.10 -20.04
C GLN A 20 10.13 -7.16 -19.64
N ALA A 21 9.84 -5.87 -19.44
CA ALA A 21 10.80 -4.90 -18.93
C ALA A 21 11.21 -5.21 -17.48
N LEU A 22 10.23 -5.53 -16.63
CA LEU A 22 10.45 -5.97 -15.25
C LEU A 22 11.33 -7.22 -15.19
N ALA A 23 11.08 -8.22 -16.04
CA ALA A 23 11.85 -9.46 -16.07
C ALA A 23 13.32 -9.26 -16.52
N ALA A 24 13.65 -8.13 -17.14
CA ALA A 24 15.02 -7.81 -17.55
C ALA A 24 15.83 -7.08 -16.46
N ILE A 25 15.20 -6.69 -15.35
CA ILE A 25 15.89 -6.08 -14.21
C ILE A 25 16.72 -7.15 -13.48
N GLY A 26 18.01 -6.88 -13.31
CA GLY A 26 18.91 -7.79 -12.58
C GLY A 26 18.60 -7.81 -11.08
N GLU A 27 18.79 -8.97 -10.43
CA GLU A 27 18.61 -9.08 -8.97
C GLU A 27 19.55 -8.14 -8.19
N ASP A 28 20.72 -7.81 -8.73
CA ASP A 28 21.70 -6.88 -8.14
C ASP A 28 21.31 -5.39 -8.28
N GLU A 29 20.33 -5.08 -9.14
CA GLU A 29 19.78 -3.73 -9.28
C GLU A 29 18.78 -3.40 -8.17
N TRP A 30 18.18 -4.40 -7.52
CA TRP A 30 17.27 -4.20 -6.40
C TRP A 30 18.00 -3.71 -5.16
N ARG A 31 17.63 -2.53 -4.70
CA ARG A 31 18.16 -1.95 -3.46
C ARG A 31 17.16 -2.17 -2.34
N GLY A 32 17.63 -2.69 -1.21
CA GLY A 32 16.82 -2.76 0.01
C GLY A 32 16.27 -1.38 0.36
N HIS A 33 15.02 -1.33 0.78
CA HIS A 33 14.38 -0.06 1.13
C HIS A 33 15.10 0.55 2.35
N PHE A 34 15.47 1.83 2.25
CA PHE A 34 16.27 2.52 3.27
C PHE A 34 15.58 2.57 4.64
N ASN A 35 14.25 2.40 4.67
CA ASN A 35 13.44 2.56 5.85
C ASN A 35 13.17 1.23 6.60
N SER A 36 14.23 0.64 7.16
CA SER A 36 14.20 -0.66 7.86
C SER A 36 13.28 -0.72 9.09
N ALA A 37 12.85 0.42 9.63
CA ALA A 37 11.95 0.47 10.78
C ALA A 37 10.48 0.13 10.43
N PHE A 38 10.09 0.17 9.16
CA PHE A 38 8.69 0.05 8.72
C PHE A 38 8.40 -1.22 7.93
N TYR A 39 9.29 -2.21 7.93
CA TYR A 39 9.00 -3.48 7.25
C TYR A 39 9.64 -4.69 7.91
N ALA A 40 9.06 -5.85 7.62
CA ALA A 40 9.64 -7.16 7.86
C ALA A 40 9.74 -7.93 6.54
N GLY A 41 10.78 -8.75 6.37
CA GLY A 41 11.03 -9.49 5.13
C GLY A 41 11.79 -8.67 4.09
N ASP A 42 11.63 -8.99 2.81
CA ASP A 42 12.27 -8.27 1.69
C ASP A 42 11.35 -7.14 1.20
N TRP A 43 11.72 -5.89 1.53
CA TRP A 43 11.21 -4.71 0.83
C TRP A 43 12.35 -4.04 0.08
N SER A 44 12.26 -4.01 -1.23
CA SER A 44 13.31 -3.51 -2.11
C SER A 44 12.72 -2.73 -3.29
N GLY A 45 13.56 -1.93 -3.95
CA GLY A 45 13.14 -1.14 -5.09
C GLY A 45 14.22 -0.86 -6.10
N VAL A 46 13.77 -0.42 -7.27
CA VAL A 46 14.59 0.02 -8.40
C VAL A 46 14.04 1.35 -8.90
N ALA A 47 14.88 2.37 -8.94
CA ALA A 47 14.52 3.66 -9.48
C ALA A 47 14.63 3.64 -11.01
N LEU A 48 13.57 4.07 -11.69
CA LEU A 48 13.55 4.35 -13.12
C LEU A 48 13.78 5.85 -13.37
N ILE A 49 13.12 6.68 -12.56
CA ILE A 49 13.25 8.14 -12.52
C ILE A 49 13.29 8.56 -11.05
N SER A 50 14.25 9.40 -10.68
CA SER A 50 14.36 9.93 -9.31
C SER A 50 14.90 11.35 -9.32
N ALA A 51 14.68 12.12 -8.27
CA ALA A 51 15.18 13.49 -8.17
C ALA A 51 16.72 13.55 -8.12
N ALA A 52 17.29 14.60 -8.71
CA ALA A 52 18.73 14.82 -8.76
C ALA A 52 19.39 15.04 -7.38
N ASP A 53 18.62 15.55 -6.42
CA ASP A 53 19.04 15.86 -5.05
C ASP A 53 18.69 14.73 -4.05
N ALA A 54 18.11 13.62 -4.52
CA ALA A 54 17.73 12.52 -3.65
C ALA A 54 18.95 11.88 -2.98
N LEU A 55 18.89 11.69 -1.66
CA LEU A 55 19.99 11.08 -0.87
C LEU A 55 20.36 9.67 -1.37
N THR A 56 19.34 8.90 -1.76
CA THR A 56 19.46 7.64 -2.49
C THR A 56 18.47 7.67 -3.65
N GLU A 57 18.63 6.80 -4.65
CA GLU A 57 17.72 6.78 -5.81
C GLU A 57 16.25 6.47 -5.43
N LEU A 58 16.01 5.85 -4.28
CA LEU A 58 14.67 5.57 -3.75
C LEU A 58 14.18 6.63 -2.74
N SER A 59 15.02 7.58 -2.35
CA SER A 59 14.64 8.65 -1.44
C SER A 59 13.82 9.72 -2.17
N PRO A 60 12.92 10.43 -1.47
CA PRO A 60 12.28 11.62 -2.01
C PRO A 60 13.31 12.73 -2.27
N GLY A 61 12.96 13.67 -3.14
CA GLY A 61 13.76 14.86 -3.46
C GLY A 61 12.96 15.86 -4.30
N LEU A 62 13.44 17.10 -4.40
CA LEU A 62 12.76 18.19 -5.11
C LEU A 62 13.51 18.63 -6.38
N GLY A 63 14.69 18.06 -6.60
CA GLY A 63 15.52 18.32 -7.77
C GLY A 63 14.88 17.79 -9.05
N GLN A 64 15.44 18.23 -10.18
CA GLN A 64 14.98 17.82 -11.50
C GLN A 64 14.94 16.29 -11.66
N PRO A 65 13.93 15.73 -12.36
CA PRO A 65 13.87 14.30 -12.63
C PRO A 65 15.10 13.81 -13.41
N LEU A 66 15.77 12.78 -12.90
CA LEU A 66 16.86 12.10 -13.59
C LEU A 66 16.44 10.69 -14.00
N LEU A 67 16.61 10.40 -15.29
CA LEU A 67 16.41 9.07 -15.85
C LEU A 67 17.55 8.14 -15.39
N ARG A 68 17.23 7.05 -14.71
CA ARG A 68 18.21 6.10 -14.19
C ARG A 68 18.57 5.03 -15.21
N ALA A 69 19.61 4.28 -14.91
CA ALA A 69 20.17 3.26 -15.80
C ALA A 69 19.12 2.27 -16.36
N PRO A 70 18.20 1.69 -15.55
CA PRO A 70 17.20 0.77 -16.08
C PRO A 70 16.26 1.41 -17.11
N TRP A 71 15.87 2.67 -16.89
CA TRP A 71 15.09 3.44 -17.85
C TRP A 71 15.87 3.62 -19.16
N GLN A 72 17.12 4.09 -19.10
CA GLN A 72 17.89 4.40 -20.31
C GLN A 72 18.24 3.15 -21.14
N ARG A 73 18.45 1.99 -20.51
CA ARG A 73 18.84 0.76 -21.21
C ARG A 73 17.67 0.03 -21.86
N ASP A 74 16.46 0.18 -21.34
CA ASP A 74 15.29 -0.58 -21.78
C ASP A 74 14.15 0.34 -22.25
N GLY A 75 14.04 0.48 -23.57
CA GLY A 75 13.05 1.29 -24.28
C GLY A 75 11.58 0.99 -23.92
N ARG A 76 11.31 -0.17 -23.33
CA ARG A 76 9.96 -0.61 -22.96
C ARG A 76 9.37 0.21 -21.83
N TRP A 77 10.19 0.77 -20.94
CA TRP A 77 9.70 1.67 -19.89
C TRP A 77 9.14 2.97 -20.48
N GLN A 78 9.83 3.56 -21.45
CA GLN A 78 9.36 4.74 -22.17
C GLN A 78 8.10 4.41 -22.95
N GLN A 79 8.13 3.33 -23.74
CA GLN A 79 6.99 2.93 -24.57
C GLN A 79 5.75 2.62 -23.72
N GLY A 80 5.92 1.99 -22.55
CA GLY A 80 4.81 1.66 -21.67
C GLY A 80 4.19 2.86 -20.95
N LEU A 81 4.90 3.98 -20.84
CA LEU A 81 4.46 5.17 -20.09
C LEU A 81 4.26 6.43 -20.94
N CYS A 82 4.69 6.46 -22.20
CA CYS A 82 4.69 7.68 -23.02
C CYS A 82 3.29 8.21 -23.36
N GLU A 83 2.31 7.33 -23.48
CA GLU A 83 0.93 7.71 -23.83
C GLU A 83 0.10 8.12 -22.61
N LEU A 84 0.69 8.07 -21.41
CA LEU A 84 -0.02 8.47 -20.19
C LEU A 84 -0.13 10.00 -20.15
N PRO A 85 -1.33 10.56 -19.90
CA PRO A 85 -1.53 12.01 -19.74
C PRO A 85 -1.06 12.49 -18.35
N LEU A 86 0.16 12.10 -17.98
CA LEU A 86 0.77 12.29 -16.67
C LEU A 86 2.10 13.03 -16.81
N GLU A 87 2.33 14.01 -15.96
CA GLU A 87 3.65 14.61 -15.78
C GLU A 87 4.41 13.85 -14.69
N ILE A 88 5.11 12.79 -15.09
CA ILE A 88 5.84 11.88 -14.18
C ILE A 88 7.16 12.54 -13.76
N VAL A 89 7.36 12.73 -12.45
CA VAL A 89 8.60 13.27 -11.88
C VAL A 89 9.43 12.23 -11.15
N SER A 90 8.80 11.14 -10.71
CA SER A 90 9.45 9.96 -10.12
C SER A 90 8.78 8.70 -10.61
N ALA A 91 9.56 7.66 -10.87
CA ALA A 91 9.07 6.34 -11.26
C ALA A 91 9.96 5.28 -10.65
N ARG A 92 9.37 4.35 -9.91
CA ARG A 92 10.12 3.29 -9.22
C ARG A 92 9.35 1.99 -9.14
N LEU A 93 10.07 0.88 -9.22
CA LEU A 93 9.55 -0.44 -8.95
C LEU A 93 9.72 -0.71 -7.46
N LEU A 94 8.65 -1.13 -6.78
CA LEU A 94 8.70 -1.54 -5.37
C LEU A 94 8.26 -2.99 -5.23
N ARG A 95 9.21 -3.83 -4.80
CA ARG A 95 9.03 -5.26 -4.54
C ARG A 95 8.82 -5.51 -3.06
N LEU A 96 7.79 -6.29 -2.75
CA LEU A 96 7.61 -6.91 -1.44
C LEU A 96 7.70 -8.43 -1.63
N GLY A 97 8.75 -9.03 -1.09
CA GLY A 97 9.01 -10.47 -1.22
C GLY A 97 7.97 -11.32 -0.50
N PRO A 98 8.01 -12.65 -0.69
CA PRO A 98 7.12 -13.60 -0.01
C PRO A 98 7.16 -13.44 1.51
N GLY A 99 6.01 -13.41 2.15
CA GLY A 99 5.88 -13.17 3.60
C GLY A 99 6.22 -11.75 4.07
N GLY A 100 6.58 -10.84 3.15
CA GLY A 100 6.97 -9.48 3.47
C GLY A 100 5.80 -8.64 3.99
N GLN A 101 6.10 -7.71 4.89
CA GLN A 101 5.12 -6.80 5.49
C GLN A 101 5.68 -5.39 5.49
N ILE A 102 4.86 -4.42 5.10
CA ILE A 102 5.11 -2.99 5.30
C ILE A 102 4.17 -2.55 6.41
N HIS A 103 4.74 -2.15 7.55
CA HIS A 103 4.01 -1.72 8.73
C HIS A 103 3.22 -0.43 8.47
N GLU A 104 2.18 -0.22 9.28
CA GLU A 104 1.32 0.94 9.17
C GLU A 104 2.10 2.26 9.32
N HIS A 105 2.04 3.12 8.31
CA HIS A 105 2.70 4.42 8.28
C HIS A 105 1.90 5.44 7.47
N ARG A 106 2.45 6.66 7.36
CA ARG A 106 1.92 7.78 6.57
C ARG A 106 3.05 8.42 5.80
N ASP A 107 2.77 8.77 4.55
CA ASP A 107 3.65 9.55 3.69
C ASP A 107 3.25 11.03 3.83
N TYR A 108 3.83 11.70 4.84
CA TYR A 108 3.43 13.06 5.21
C TYR A 108 3.69 14.10 4.11
N ASP A 109 4.72 13.88 3.29
CA ASP A 109 5.08 14.74 2.16
C ASP A 109 4.00 14.79 1.07
N LEU A 110 3.16 13.76 0.97
CA LEU A 110 2.07 13.69 -0.02
C LEU A 110 0.79 14.43 0.41
N GLY A 111 0.72 14.89 1.66
CA GLY A 111 -0.45 15.57 2.21
C GLY A 111 -0.56 17.06 1.86
N GLU A 112 0.52 17.66 1.35
CA GLU A 112 0.57 19.10 1.08
C GLU A 112 -0.29 19.49 -0.15
N PRO A 113 -0.82 20.74 -0.21
CA PRO A 113 -1.73 21.17 -1.27
C PRO A 113 -1.19 20.95 -2.70
N ASP A 114 0.09 21.23 -2.90
CA ASP A 114 0.80 21.15 -4.19
C ASP A 114 1.72 19.92 -4.28
N ALA A 115 1.57 18.96 -3.37
CA ALA A 115 2.34 17.73 -3.42
C ALA A 115 2.05 16.93 -4.69
N ASP A 116 3.05 16.15 -5.11
CA ASP A 116 2.88 15.19 -6.19
C ASP A 116 1.83 14.13 -5.81
N LEU A 117 1.11 13.65 -6.81
CA LEU A 117 0.07 12.64 -6.64
C LEU A 117 0.65 11.27 -6.97
N ARG A 118 0.75 10.43 -5.94
CA ARG A 118 1.31 9.09 -6.04
C ARG A 118 0.31 8.10 -6.65
N LEU A 119 0.73 7.46 -7.73
CA LEU A 119 -0.02 6.44 -8.43
C LEU A 119 0.67 5.08 -8.28
N HIS A 120 -0.14 4.04 -8.16
CA HIS A 120 0.27 2.65 -8.12
C HIS A 120 -0.27 1.91 -9.33
N ILE A 121 0.63 1.25 -10.06
CA ILE A 121 0.30 0.30 -11.12
C ILE A 121 0.83 -1.08 -10.68
N PRO A 122 -0.04 -2.00 -10.23
CA PRO A 122 0.39 -3.34 -9.90
C PRO A 122 0.87 -4.06 -11.17
N LEU A 123 2.12 -4.52 -11.16
CA LEU A 123 2.65 -5.35 -12.24
C LEU A 123 2.50 -6.83 -11.87
N LEU A 124 2.95 -7.18 -10.66
CA LEU A 124 2.75 -8.48 -10.03
C LEU A 124 1.93 -8.27 -8.74
N SER A 125 0.71 -8.81 -8.71
CA SER A 125 -0.22 -8.68 -7.57
C SER A 125 -0.86 -10.03 -7.25
N PRO A 126 -0.14 -10.94 -6.56
CA PRO A 126 -0.67 -12.25 -6.23
C PRO A 126 -1.86 -12.17 -5.25
N VAL A 127 -2.68 -13.22 -5.23
CA VAL A 127 -4.02 -13.22 -4.59
C VAL A 127 -3.99 -13.04 -3.07
N HIS A 128 -2.87 -13.36 -2.41
CA HIS A 128 -2.72 -13.26 -0.97
C HIS A 128 -2.01 -11.98 -0.49
N VAL A 129 -1.90 -10.97 -1.37
CA VAL A 129 -1.41 -9.64 -1.02
C VAL A 129 -2.57 -8.71 -0.69
N ASP A 130 -2.49 -8.08 0.47
CA ASP A 130 -3.44 -7.06 0.88
C ASP A 130 -2.73 -5.71 1.06
N PHE A 131 -3.17 -4.70 0.30
CA PHE A 131 -2.84 -3.30 0.56
C PHE A 131 -3.99 -2.67 1.34
N PHE A 132 -3.70 -2.11 2.51
CA PHE A 132 -4.69 -1.42 3.32
C PHE A 132 -4.46 0.09 3.30
N LEU A 133 -5.54 0.85 3.10
CA LEU A 133 -5.58 2.30 3.20
C LEU A 133 -6.71 2.70 4.14
N ASP A 134 -6.38 3.43 5.20
CA ASP A 134 -7.33 3.88 6.24
C ASP A 134 -8.18 2.71 6.78
N GLY A 135 -7.53 1.55 6.96
CA GLY A 135 -8.17 0.30 7.40
C GLY A 135 -8.95 -0.46 6.33
N GLN A 136 -9.11 0.08 5.13
CA GLN A 136 -9.83 -0.57 4.03
C GLN A 136 -8.88 -1.28 3.07
N ARG A 137 -9.25 -2.49 2.64
CA ARG A 137 -8.45 -3.26 1.68
C ARG A 137 -8.66 -2.75 0.25
N MET A 138 -7.59 -2.33 -0.40
CA MET A 138 -7.63 -1.80 -1.77
C MET A 138 -7.65 -2.95 -2.78
N PRO A 139 -8.70 -3.06 -3.63
CA PRO A 139 -8.89 -4.17 -4.57
C PRO A 139 -8.12 -3.95 -5.88
N MET A 140 -6.82 -3.66 -5.79
CA MET A 140 -5.98 -3.38 -6.97
C MET A 140 -5.66 -4.67 -7.74
N ALA A 141 -5.92 -4.68 -9.05
CA ALA A 141 -5.53 -5.76 -9.96
C ALA A 141 -4.34 -5.36 -10.85
N ALA A 142 -3.64 -6.37 -11.37
CA ALA A 142 -2.51 -6.16 -12.26
C ALA A 142 -2.90 -5.38 -13.53
N GLY A 143 -2.09 -4.39 -13.90
CA GLY A 143 -2.31 -3.53 -15.06
C GLY A 143 -3.28 -2.36 -14.83
N GLU A 144 -3.89 -2.26 -13.66
CA GLU A 144 -4.71 -1.08 -13.31
C GLU A 144 -3.85 0.07 -12.80
N CYS A 145 -4.36 1.30 -12.87
CA CYS A 145 -3.72 2.49 -12.30
C CYS A 145 -4.56 3.06 -11.17
N TRP A 146 -3.95 3.22 -10.00
CA TRP A 146 -4.65 3.64 -8.78
C TRP A 146 -3.98 4.84 -8.14
N PHE A 147 -4.76 5.89 -7.87
CA PHE A 147 -4.41 6.89 -6.88
C PHE A 147 -4.79 6.39 -5.48
N LEU A 148 -3.89 6.57 -4.52
CA LEU A 148 -4.11 6.33 -3.10
C LEU A 148 -3.62 7.55 -2.32
N ASP A 149 -4.44 8.08 -1.41
CA ASP A 149 -4.07 9.17 -0.51
C ASP A 149 -3.19 8.63 0.63
N LEU A 150 -1.91 8.43 0.35
CA LEU A 150 -0.95 7.82 1.28
C LEU A 150 -0.51 8.74 2.44
N SER A 151 -1.03 9.97 2.50
CA SER A 151 -1.00 10.79 3.73
C SER A 151 -1.83 10.16 4.86
N ARG A 152 -2.75 9.24 4.51
CA ARG A 152 -3.53 8.41 5.42
C ARG A 152 -2.75 7.17 5.85
N PRO A 153 -3.11 6.57 7.02
CA PRO A 153 -2.50 5.33 7.48
C PRO A 153 -2.63 4.24 6.43
N HIS A 154 -1.53 3.59 6.08
CA HIS A 154 -1.54 2.49 5.12
C HIS A 154 -0.48 1.45 5.46
N ARG A 155 -0.74 0.20 5.07
CA ARG A 155 0.14 -0.97 5.28
C ARG A 155 -0.01 -1.95 4.14
N VAL A 156 0.95 -2.87 3.99
CA VAL A 156 0.88 -3.94 2.99
C VAL A 156 1.31 -5.26 3.60
N ASP A 157 0.52 -6.30 3.39
CA ASP A 157 0.82 -7.66 3.85
C ASP A 157 0.91 -8.59 2.62
N ASN A 158 2.11 -9.09 2.30
CA ASN A 158 2.29 -10.13 1.30
C ASN A 158 2.36 -11.50 1.98
N ARG A 159 1.23 -12.19 2.08
CA ARG A 159 1.16 -13.56 2.63
C ARG A 159 1.30 -14.64 1.56
N ASP A 160 1.59 -14.24 0.33
CA ASP A 160 1.79 -15.16 -0.77
C ASP A 160 3.20 -15.78 -0.71
N CYS A 161 3.39 -16.86 -1.48
CA CYS A 161 4.69 -17.46 -1.73
C CYS A 161 5.45 -16.74 -2.87
N SER A 162 4.80 -15.78 -3.52
CA SER A 162 5.32 -15.01 -4.66
C SER A 162 5.55 -13.54 -4.28
N ALA A 163 6.48 -12.88 -4.97
CA ALA A 163 6.71 -11.46 -4.77
C ALA A 163 5.57 -10.61 -5.37
N ARG A 164 5.25 -9.51 -4.69
CA ARG A 164 4.46 -8.41 -5.23
C ARG A 164 5.39 -7.35 -5.80
N VAL A 165 5.07 -6.81 -6.96
CA VAL A 165 5.79 -5.68 -7.57
C VAL A 165 4.79 -4.67 -8.11
N HIS A 166 4.86 -3.42 -7.63
CA HIS A 166 4.14 -2.30 -8.26
C HIS A 166 5.14 -1.34 -8.88
N LEU A 167 4.76 -0.78 -10.03
CA LEU A 167 5.31 0.46 -10.54
C LEU A 167 4.61 1.61 -9.79
N VAL A 168 5.39 2.43 -9.11
CA VAL A 168 4.93 3.60 -8.37
C VAL A 168 5.40 4.84 -9.10
N LEU A 169 4.46 5.73 -9.41
CA LEU A 169 4.71 6.99 -10.09
C LEU A 169 4.37 8.13 -9.14
N ASP A 170 5.25 9.13 -9.01
CA ASP A 170 4.87 10.43 -8.45
C ASP A 170 4.69 11.40 -9.62
N CYS A 171 3.51 12.01 -9.71
CA CYS A 171 3.11 12.86 -10.83
C CYS A 171 2.74 14.27 -10.35
N ARG A 172 3.07 15.31 -11.12
CA ARG A 172 2.57 16.67 -10.80
C ARG A 172 1.03 16.68 -10.78
N PRO A 173 0.40 17.49 -9.91
CA PRO A 173 -1.06 17.58 -9.80
C PRO A 173 -1.68 18.35 -10.97
N GLY A 174 -1.51 17.88 -12.20
CA GLY A 174 -2.10 18.48 -13.40
C GLY A 174 -3.62 18.37 -13.44
N ALA A 175 -4.27 19.28 -14.18
CA ALA A 175 -5.74 19.38 -14.24
C ALA A 175 -6.42 18.06 -14.64
N TRP A 176 -5.86 17.35 -15.63
CA TRP A 176 -6.37 16.04 -16.05
C TRP A 176 -6.32 15.01 -14.91
N LEU A 177 -5.19 14.91 -14.21
CA LEU A 177 -5.00 13.92 -13.15
C LEU A 177 -5.94 14.20 -11.97
N GLN A 178 -6.06 15.46 -11.57
CA GLN A 178 -6.99 15.84 -10.51
C GLN A 178 -8.43 15.48 -10.89
N GLN A 179 -8.84 15.78 -12.13
CA GLN A 179 -10.18 15.44 -12.61
C GLN A 179 -10.39 13.92 -12.68
N ALA A 180 -9.42 13.16 -13.18
CA ALA A 180 -9.47 11.70 -13.24
C ALA A 180 -9.60 11.06 -11.85
N ILE A 181 -8.96 11.64 -10.82
CA ILE A 181 -9.10 11.19 -9.42
C ILE A 181 -10.51 11.47 -8.90
N ILE A 182 -11.06 12.65 -9.18
CA ILE A 182 -12.41 13.06 -8.76
C ILE A 182 -13.48 12.19 -9.42
N GLU A 183 -13.36 11.95 -10.73
CA GLU A 183 -14.33 11.15 -11.48
C GLU A 183 -14.20 9.66 -11.14
N GLY A 184 -12.98 9.14 -11.12
CA GLY A 184 -12.68 7.72 -11.02
C GLY A 184 -13.32 6.89 -12.13
N LEU A 185 -12.92 5.62 -12.23
CA LEU A 185 -13.63 4.67 -13.08
C LEU A 185 -14.93 4.23 -12.39
N ALA A 186 -16.06 4.31 -13.09
CA ALA A 186 -17.35 3.84 -12.58
C ALA A 186 -17.35 2.34 -12.22
N THR A 187 -16.46 1.57 -12.85
CA THR A 187 -16.26 0.13 -12.60
C THR A 187 -15.29 -0.15 -11.46
N THR A 188 -14.84 0.88 -10.72
CA THR A 188 -13.96 0.69 -9.55
C THR A 188 -14.68 -0.19 -8.55
N PRO A 189 -14.17 -1.39 -8.23
CA PRO A 189 -14.80 -2.22 -7.23
C PRO A 189 -14.76 -1.49 -5.90
N ALA A 190 -15.89 -1.49 -5.19
CA ALA A 190 -15.88 -1.05 -3.80
C ALA A 190 -14.81 -1.88 -3.07
N PRO A 191 -14.00 -1.26 -2.19
CA PRO A 191 -13.15 -2.00 -1.27
C PRO A 191 -14.00 -3.12 -0.69
N PRO A 192 -13.60 -4.39 -0.84
CA PRO A 192 -14.41 -5.48 -0.37
C PRO A 192 -14.71 -5.19 1.09
N VAL A 193 -16.00 -5.15 1.42
CA VAL A 193 -16.47 -5.28 2.80
C VAL A 193 -16.22 -6.73 3.20
N ALA A 194 -14.97 -7.18 3.08
CA ALA A 194 -14.51 -8.25 3.90
C ALA A 194 -14.66 -7.66 5.29
N GLU A 195 -15.66 -8.13 6.05
CA GLU A 195 -15.48 -8.13 7.48
C GLU A 195 -14.14 -8.82 7.67
N GLY A 196 -13.10 -8.04 7.94
CA GLY A 196 -11.76 -8.58 8.10
C GLY A 196 -11.84 -9.70 9.13
N ALA A 197 -10.96 -10.69 9.06
CA ALA A 197 -10.95 -11.78 10.02
C ALA A 197 -11.00 -11.25 11.48
N LEU A 198 -10.43 -10.07 11.72
CA LEU A 198 -10.54 -9.32 12.98
C LEU A 198 -11.96 -8.86 13.32
N LEU A 199 -12.70 -8.26 12.37
CA LEU A 199 -14.08 -7.82 12.60
C LEU A 199 -15.04 -9.02 12.76
N GLN A 200 -14.81 -10.10 12.00
CA GLN A 200 -15.51 -11.37 12.22
C GLN A 200 -15.23 -11.91 13.62
N PHE A 201 -13.97 -11.91 14.05
CA PHE A 201 -13.57 -12.35 15.38
C PHE A 201 -14.16 -11.45 16.47
N GLN A 202 -14.20 -10.13 16.28
CA GLN A 202 -14.83 -9.19 17.22
C GLN A 202 -16.32 -9.50 17.43
N ARG A 203 -17.06 -9.84 16.37
CA ARG A 203 -18.46 -10.28 16.52
C ARG A 203 -18.58 -11.63 17.22
N LEU A 204 -17.68 -12.57 16.96
CA LEU A 204 -17.63 -13.83 17.70
C LEU A 204 -17.40 -13.57 19.19
N VAL A 205 -16.45 -12.70 19.55
CA VAL A 205 -16.19 -12.30 20.94
C VAL A 205 -17.41 -11.61 21.56
N ALA A 206 -18.12 -10.77 20.82
CA ALA A 206 -19.33 -10.10 21.31
C ALA A 206 -20.51 -11.07 21.51
N GLY A 207 -20.58 -12.14 20.71
CA GLY A 207 -21.65 -13.15 20.77
C GLY A 207 -21.36 -14.39 21.62
N ASP A 208 -20.10 -14.61 22.03
CA ASP A 208 -19.65 -15.79 22.77
C ASP A 208 -19.10 -15.38 24.15
N LEU A 209 -19.84 -15.76 25.21
CA LEU A 209 -19.51 -15.44 26.59
C LEU A 209 -18.18 -16.08 27.03
N GLN A 210 -17.87 -17.30 26.58
CA GLN A 210 -16.63 -17.97 26.95
C GLN A 210 -15.44 -17.28 26.29
N LEU A 211 -15.57 -16.90 25.02
CA LEU A 211 -14.53 -16.20 24.28
C LEU A 211 -14.27 -14.81 24.88
N SER A 212 -15.34 -14.10 25.28
CA SER A 212 -15.26 -12.82 25.97
C SER A 212 -14.55 -12.94 27.32
N GLN A 213 -14.94 -13.91 28.16
CA GLN A 213 -14.29 -14.15 29.47
C GLN A 213 -12.81 -14.52 29.34
N ALA A 214 -12.45 -15.32 28.31
CA ALA A 214 -11.08 -15.70 28.06
C ALA A 214 -10.15 -14.52 27.71
N LEU A 215 -10.72 -13.43 27.21
CA LEU A 215 -9.97 -12.22 26.83
C LEU A 215 -10.06 -11.11 27.89
N GLN A 216 -11.19 -10.95 28.58
CA GLN A 216 -11.41 -9.89 29.57
C GLN A 216 -10.45 -9.95 30.76
N GLY A 217 -9.97 -11.14 31.14
CA GLY A 217 -9.04 -11.33 32.26
C GLY A 217 -7.60 -10.92 31.95
N LEU A 218 -7.28 -10.56 30.71
CA LEU A 218 -5.92 -10.29 30.27
C LEU A 218 -5.61 -8.79 30.36
N THR A 219 -4.84 -8.40 31.38
CA THR A 219 -4.43 -7.01 31.61
C THR A 219 -3.15 -6.63 30.87
N ASP A 220 -2.30 -7.61 30.53
CA ASP A 220 -1.09 -7.41 29.74
C ASP A 220 -1.44 -7.39 28.24
N SER A 221 -1.02 -6.33 27.55
CA SER A 221 -1.35 -6.13 26.13
C SER A 221 -0.74 -7.19 25.21
N GLU A 222 0.47 -7.66 25.49
CA GLU A 222 1.12 -8.67 24.64
C GLU A 222 0.52 -10.04 24.87
N VAL A 223 0.14 -10.38 26.11
CA VAL A 223 -0.61 -11.61 26.42
C VAL A 223 -1.99 -11.57 25.76
N PHE A 224 -2.70 -10.44 25.84
CA PHE A 224 -3.98 -10.24 25.16
C PHE A 224 -3.87 -10.45 23.65
N ILE A 225 -2.86 -9.83 23.02
CA ILE A 225 -2.61 -9.96 21.59
C ILE A 225 -2.31 -11.41 21.21
N ALA A 226 -1.37 -12.06 21.88
CA ALA A 226 -0.98 -13.43 21.59
C ALA A 226 -2.16 -14.40 21.73
N ARG A 227 -2.96 -14.25 22.79
CA ARG A 227 -4.13 -15.09 23.03
C ARG A 227 -5.22 -14.86 22.00
N THR A 228 -5.47 -13.60 21.62
CA THR A 228 -6.45 -13.24 20.60
C THR A 228 -6.10 -13.84 19.24
N LEU A 229 -4.82 -13.73 18.82
CA LEU A 229 -4.35 -14.31 17.56
C LEU A 229 -4.47 -15.84 17.56
N ALA A 230 -4.13 -16.51 18.67
CA ALA A 230 -4.28 -17.96 18.78
C ALA A 230 -5.75 -18.41 18.66
N LEU A 231 -6.67 -17.75 19.40
CA LEU A 231 -8.10 -18.07 19.37
C LEU A 231 -8.72 -17.82 17.99
N ALA A 232 -8.26 -16.79 17.28
CA ALA A 232 -8.69 -16.51 15.92
C ALA A 232 -8.18 -17.57 14.92
N ALA A 233 -6.90 -17.94 15.02
CA ALA A 233 -6.29 -18.95 14.16
C ALA A 233 -6.97 -20.33 14.31
N GLU A 234 -7.32 -20.74 15.54
CA GLU A 234 -8.11 -21.95 15.81
C GLU A 234 -9.45 -22.00 15.06
N ARG A 235 -9.97 -20.83 14.65
CA ARG A 235 -11.26 -20.65 13.95
C ARG A 235 -11.07 -20.31 12.47
N GLY A 236 -9.87 -20.44 11.94
CA GLY A 236 -9.54 -20.10 10.55
C GLY A 236 -9.56 -18.60 10.26
N LEU A 237 -9.60 -17.76 11.29
CA LEU A 237 -9.58 -16.30 11.17
C LEU A 237 -8.14 -15.82 11.35
N VAL A 238 -7.51 -15.41 10.25
CA VAL A 238 -6.12 -14.95 10.25
C VAL A 238 -6.08 -13.44 10.08
N PHE A 239 -5.60 -12.76 11.12
CA PHE A 239 -5.26 -11.34 11.10
C PHE A 239 -3.93 -11.12 11.83
N SER A 240 -3.24 -10.02 11.54
CA SER A 240 -1.92 -9.73 12.08
C SER A 240 -1.98 -9.11 13.48
N ARG A 241 -0.82 -9.14 14.16
CA ARG A 241 -0.63 -8.43 15.43
C ARG A 241 -0.86 -6.92 15.24
N GLU A 242 -0.43 -6.38 14.11
CA GLU A 242 -0.56 -4.99 13.72
C GLU A 242 -2.02 -4.60 13.53
N GLU A 243 -2.81 -5.46 12.87
CA GLU A 243 -4.25 -5.30 12.72
C GLU A 243 -4.96 -5.22 14.07
N LEU A 244 -4.65 -6.14 14.97
CA LEU A 244 -5.23 -6.14 16.31
C LEU A 244 -4.80 -4.90 17.12
N ARG A 245 -3.52 -4.53 17.07
CA ARG A 245 -3.00 -3.32 17.73
C ARG A 245 -3.67 -2.05 17.19
N ALA A 246 -3.89 -1.96 15.89
CA ALA A 246 -4.59 -0.83 15.27
C ALA A 246 -6.04 -0.75 15.77
N ALA A 247 -6.75 -1.87 15.83
CA ALA A 247 -8.11 -1.91 16.39
C ALA A 247 -8.14 -1.54 17.88
N MET A 248 -7.17 -1.99 18.68
CA MET A 248 -7.05 -1.59 20.09
C MET A 248 -6.82 -0.08 20.25
N ARG A 249 -5.95 0.51 19.40
CA ARG A 249 -5.73 1.97 19.38
C ARG A 249 -7.00 2.74 19.01
N ASN A 250 -7.71 2.29 17.97
CA ASN A 250 -8.93 2.93 17.49
C ASN A 250 -10.07 2.84 18.53
N GLY A 251 -10.27 1.66 19.14
CA GLY A 251 -11.26 1.48 20.21
C GLY A 251 -10.99 2.38 21.41
N ARG A 252 -9.72 2.52 21.82
CA ARG A 252 -9.34 3.43 22.91
C ARG A 252 -9.60 4.90 22.57
N ARG A 253 -9.33 5.30 21.31
CA ARG A 253 -9.60 6.66 20.83
C ARG A 253 -11.10 6.96 20.84
N GLN A 254 -11.92 6.08 20.27
CA GLN A 254 -13.38 6.23 20.23
C GLN A 254 -13.98 6.29 21.65
N TRP A 255 -13.50 5.44 22.56
CA TRP A 255 -13.90 5.50 23.97
C TRP A 255 -13.59 6.88 24.56
N ASN A 256 -12.35 7.38 24.42
CA ASN A 256 -11.97 8.67 24.97
C ASN A 256 -12.74 9.86 24.35
N GLU A 257 -13.06 9.80 23.05
CA GLU A 257 -13.84 10.84 22.36
C GLU A 257 -15.29 10.90 22.85
N GLN A 258 -15.90 9.75 23.21
CA GLN A 258 -17.26 9.70 23.78
C GLN A 258 -17.38 10.38 25.15
N TRP A 259 -16.28 10.59 25.87
CA TRP A 259 -16.24 11.26 27.18
C TRP A 259 -15.71 12.70 27.12
N ASN A 260 -15.25 13.16 25.96
CA ASN A 260 -14.74 14.51 25.73
C ASN A 260 -15.65 15.36 24.83
N ALA A 261 -16.84 14.85 24.48
CA ALA A 261 -17.86 15.52 23.68
C ALA A 261 -18.98 16.12 24.55
#